data_AF-A0A3M0A0A3-F1
#
_entry.id   AF-A0A3M0A0A3-F1
#
_cell.length_a   1.000
_cell.length_b   1.000
_cell.length_c   1.000
_cell.angle_alpha   90.00
_cell.angle_beta   90.00
_cell.angle_gamma   90.00
#
_symmetry.space_group_name_H-M   'P 1'
#
loop_
_entity.id
_entity.type
_entity.pdbx_description
1 polymer ?
#
loop_
_entity_poly.entity_id
_entity_poly.type
_entity_poly.pdbx_seq_one_letter_code
_entity_poly.pdbx_strand_id
1 'polypeptide(L)'
;MKNLSTLLTLFVLLVTFTSCKTDQQKKAEIVTNNYVRYIDSVTKKGISNAIIDWNHIAKGFEKKSNELNIEIDKLENVKRFDDKINPATAKYEDFRNIVFEKKLQQEKNLSLQ
;
A
#
# COMPACT_ATOMS: atom_id res chain seq x y z
N MET A 1 49.03 7.76 48.96
CA MET A 1 47.72 8.17 48.39
C MET A 1 47.28 7.11 47.41
N LYS A 2 46.45 6.16 47.87
CA LYS A 2 45.63 5.31 47.02
C LYS A 2 44.44 6.23 46.64
N ASN A 3 43.93 6.29 45.41
CA ASN A 3 42.95 5.38 44.81
C ASN A 3 42.88 5.79 43.32
N LEU A 4 43.21 4.89 42.39
CA LEU A 4 42.24 4.25 41.50
C LEU A 4 41.48 5.27 40.62
N SER A 5 41.95 5.52 39.40
CA SER A 5 41.49 4.75 38.24
C SER A 5 39.98 4.60 38.22
N THR A 6 39.25 5.52 37.58
CA THR A 6 38.01 5.25 36.80
C THR A 6 37.32 6.56 36.44
N LEU A 7 37.66 7.14 35.28
CA LEU A 7 36.76 8.05 34.57
C LEU A 7 37.04 7.92 33.06
N LEU A 8 37.14 6.66 32.63
CA LEU A 8 37.27 6.26 31.23
C LEU A 8 35.99 5.50 30.89
N THR A 9 34.89 6.24 30.81
CA THR A 9 33.62 5.70 30.29
C THR A 9 33.10 6.63 29.21
N LEU A 10 33.95 6.83 28.20
CA LEU A 10 33.57 7.51 26.97
C LEU A 10 32.95 6.47 26.01
N PHE A 11 31.63 6.57 25.87
CA PHE A 11 30.85 6.34 24.65
C PHE A 11 31.08 5.06 23.83
N VAL A 12 30.16 4.09 23.96
CA VAL A 12 29.79 3.19 22.84
C VAL A 12 28.27 2.94 22.89
N LEU A 13 27.49 3.87 22.34
CA LEU A 13 26.06 3.65 22.03
C LEU A 13 25.77 4.03 20.58
N LEU A 14 26.48 3.39 19.64
CA LEU A 14 26.32 3.57 18.19
C LEU A 14 26.74 2.21 17.61
N VAL A 15 25.97 1.39 16.90
CA VAL A 15 24.87 1.61 15.96
C VAL A 15 24.13 0.26 15.79
N THR A 16 22.85 0.14 16.15
CA THR A 16 22.05 -1.06 15.77
C THR A 16 20.79 -0.70 14.96
N PHE A 17 20.56 0.59 14.67
CA PHE A 17 19.37 1.06 13.96
C PHE A 17 19.37 0.76 12.45
N THR A 18 20.49 0.33 11.86
CA THR A 18 20.57 0.01 10.42
C THR A 18 19.74 -1.22 10.05
N SER A 19 19.67 -2.23 10.93
CA SER A 19 18.87 -3.43 10.67
C SER A 19 17.38 -3.14 10.71
N CYS A 20 16.91 -2.37 11.70
CA CYS A 20 15.50 -2.02 11.84
C CYS A 20 14.99 -1.22 10.63
N LYS A 21 15.78 -0.24 10.15
CA LYS A 21 15.45 0.52 8.93
C LYS A 21 15.37 -0.38 7.69
N THR A 22 16.24 -1.38 7.58
CA THR A 22 16.25 -2.31 6.43
C THR A 22 15.03 -3.23 6.45
N ASP A 23 14.62 -3.72 7.62
CA ASP A 23 13.47 -4.62 7.75
C ASP A 23 12.13 -3.92 7.49
N GLN A 24 11.95 -2.69 8.00
CA GLN A 24 10.78 -1.86 7.70
C GLN A 24 10.67 -1.58 6.20
N GLN A 25 11.80 -1.25 5.57
CA GLN A 25 11.90 -1.01 4.14
C GLN A 25 11.49 -2.22 3.29
N LYS A 26 11.91 -3.44 3.68
CA LYS A 26 11.50 -4.69 3.02
C LYS A 26 10.01 -4.97 3.18
N LYS A 27 9.46 -4.76 4.39
CA LYS A 27 8.02 -4.95 4.64
C LYS A 27 7.17 -4.01 3.78
N ALA A 28 7.53 -2.73 3.74
CA ALA A 28 6.90 -1.73 2.89
C ALA A 28 6.94 -2.11 1.41
N GLU A 29 8.05 -2.65 0.93
CA GLU A 29 8.16 -3.14 -0.45
C GLU A 29 7.23 -4.32 -0.74
N ILE A 30 7.15 -5.29 0.17
CA ILE A 30 6.25 -6.44 0.04
C ILE A 30 4.79 -5.98 -0.04
N VAL A 31 4.35 -5.12 0.88
CA VAL A 31 2.95 -4.67 0.88
C VAL A 31 2.63 -3.75 -0.30
N THR A 32 3.58 -2.91 -0.74
CA THR A 32 3.44 -2.10 -1.96
C THR A 32 3.27 -2.99 -3.18
N ASN A 33 4.13 -4.00 -3.35
CA ASN A 33 4.03 -4.93 -4.47
C ASN A 33 2.72 -5.74 -4.44
N ASN A 34 2.24 -6.10 -3.25
CA ASN A 34 0.94 -6.78 -3.10
C ASN A 34 -0.24 -5.87 -3.46
N TYR A 35 -0.19 -4.60 -3.07
CA TYR A 35 -1.18 -3.59 -3.42
C TYR A 35 -1.27 -3.39 -4.95
N VAL A 36 -0.13 -3.14 -5.60
CA VAL A 36 -0.04 -2.98 -7.06
C VAL A 36 -0.56 -4.23 -7.78
N ARG A 37 -0.09 -5.43 -7.37
CA ARG A 37 -0.51 -6.69 -8.00
C ARG A 37 -2.01 -6.95 -7.84
N TYR A 38 -2.60 -6.57 -6.70
CA TYR A 38 -4.03 -6.69 -6.49
C TYR A 38 -4.81 -5.83 -7.50
N ILE A 39 -4.44 -4.55 -7.64
CA ILE A 39 -5.06 -3.63 -8.59
C ILE A 39 -4.90 -4.13 -10.02
N ASP A 40 -3.70 -4.57 -10.41
CA ASP A 40 -3.46 -5.15 -11.74
C ASP A 40 -4.34 -6.37 -12.01
N SER A 41 -4.51 -7.24 -11.01
CA SER A 41 -5.35 -8.43 -11.11
C SER A 41 -6.82 -8.08 -11.33
N VAL A 42 -7.39 -7.17 -10.53
CA VAL A 42 -8.82 -6.82 -10.63
C VAL A 42 -9.12 -6.03 -11.90
N THR A 43 -8.21 -5.14 -12.31
CA THR A 43 -8.37 -4.37 -13.54
C THR A 43 -8.25 -5.24 -14.79
N LYS A 44 -7.40 -6.29 -14.76
CA LYS A 44 -7.28 -7.27 -15.84
C LYS A 44 -8.51 -8.18 -15.99
N LYS A 45 -9.27 -8.43 -14.92
CA LYS A 45 -10.51 -9.23 -14.99
C LYS A 45 -11.63 -8.56 -15.80
N GLY A 46 -11.53 -7.26 -16.07
CA GLY A 46 -12.45 -6.52 -16.91
C GLY A 46 -13.73 -6.05 -16.21
N ILE A 47 -14.44 -5.13 -16.86
CA ILE A 47 -15.55 -4.38 -16.27
C ILE A 47 -16.77 -5.26 -15.96
N SER A 48 -17.14 -6.19 -16.85
CA SER A 48 -18.32 -7.04 -16.64
C SER A 48 -18.20 -7.90 -15.37
N ASN A 49 -17.03 -8.50 -15.14
CA ASN A 49 -16.77 -9.27 -13.92
C ASN A 49 -16.78 -8.37 -12.69
N ALA A 50 -16.26 -7.16 -12.81
CA ALA A 50 -16.20 -6.21 -11.70
C ALA A 50 -17.56 -5.65 -11.30
N ILE A 51 -18.51 -5.49 -12.23
CA ILE A 51 -19.89 -5.11 -11.90
C ILE A 51 -20.55 -6.17 -10.99
N ILE A 52 -20.31 -7.45 -11.29
CA ILE A 52 -20.86 -8.58 -10.53
C ILE A 52 -20.19 -8.70 -9.15
N ASP A 53 -18.86 -8.60 -9.10
CA ASP A 53 -18.06 -8.86 -7.90
C ASP A 53 -17.59 -7.58 -7.17
N TRP A 54 -18.25 -6.45 -7.40
CA TRP A 54 -17.76 -5.13 -6.97
C TRP A 54 -17.48 -5.07 -5.46
N ASN A 55 -18.38 -5.61 -4.64
CA ASN A 55 -18.23 -5.56 -3.19
C ASN A 55 -16.98 -6.31 -2.70
N HIS A 56 -16.63 -7.42 -3.33
CA HIS A 56 -15.42 -8.17 -3.00
C HIS A 56 -14.17 -7.42 -3.48
N ILE A 57 -14.23 -6.78 -4.66
CA ILE A 57 -13.16 -5.92 -5.17
C ILE A 57 -12.92 -4.72 -4.25
N ALA A 58 -13.98 -4.02 -3.82
CA ALA A 58 -13.86 -2.87 -2.92
C ALA A 58 -13.25 -3.27 -1.57
N LYS A 59 -13.71 -4.38 -0.97
CA LYS A 59 -13.14 -4.90 0.29
C LYS A 59 -11.69 -5.32 0.15
N GLY A 60 -11.32 -5.94 -0.97
CA GLY A 60 -9.93 -6.33 -1.21
C GLY A 60 -9.02 -5.11 -1.37
N PHE A 61 -9.48 -4.07 -2.07
CA PHE A 61 -8.75 -2.80 -2.18
C PHE A 61 -8.57 -2.13 -0.82
N GLU A 62 -9.62 -2.03 -0.01
CA GLU A 62 -9.56 -1.48 1.34
C GLU A 62 -8.55 -2.24 2.20
N LYS A 63 -8.65 -3.58 2.21
CA LYS A 63 -7.71 -4.43 2.95
C LYS A 63 -6.26 -4.18 2.54
N LYS A 64 -5.97 -4.13 1.24
CA LYS A 64 -4.60 -3.89 0.75
C LYS A 64 -4.12 -2.47 1.00
N SER A 65 -5.00 -1.48 0.95
CA SER A 65 -4.67 -0.11 1.32
C SER A 65 -4.33 0.00 2.81
N ASN A 66 -5.09 -0.67 3.68
CA ASN A 66 -4.81 -0.68 5.12
C ASN A 66 -3.48 -1.38 5.44
N GLU A 67 -3.23 -2.55 4.84
CA GLU A 67 -1.94 -3.27 4.97
C GLU A 67 -0.76 -2.39 4.51
N LEU A 68 -0.94 -1.65 3.41
CA LEU A 68 0.05 -0.72 2.87
C LEU A 68 0.31 0.44 3.83
N ASN A 69 -0.73 1.16 4.24
CA ASN A 69 -0.62 2.35 5.08
C ASN A 69 0.06 2.04 6.42
N ILE A 70 -0.28 0.91 7.04
CA ILE A 70 0.35 0.46 8.30
C ILE A 70 1.88 0.35 8.17
N GLU A 71 2.42 -0.11 7.04
CA GLU A 71 3.87 -0.24 6.88
C GLU A 71 4.53 1.03 6.32
N ILE A 72 3.82 1.80 5.49
CA ILE A 72 4.32 3.07 4.94
C ILE A 72 4.46 4.14 6.03
N ASP A 73 3.50 4.23 6.95
CA ASP A 73 3.52 5.19 8.06
C ASP A 73 4.69 4.98 9.04
N LYS A 74 5.33 3.81 9.00
CA LYS A 74 6.52 3.48 9.82
C LYS A 74 7.82 4.01 9.23
N LEU A 75 7.80 4.54 8.01
CA LEU A 75 9.00 4.96 7.29
C LEU A 75 9.24 6.46 7.40
N GLU A 76 10.50 6.85 7.60
CA GLU A 76 10.93 8.26 7.56
C GLU A 76 10.88 8.84 6.13
N ASN A 77 11.07 8.00 5.10
CA ASN A 77 11.08 8.42 3.69
C ASN A 77 10.25 7.45 2.84
N VAL A 78 9.15 7.96 2.31
CA VAL A 78 8.17 7.21 1.51
C VAL A 78 8.27 7.47 0.01
N LYS A 79 9.09 8.42 -0.43
CA LYS A 79 9.12 8.91 -1.82
C LYS A 79 9.27 7.80 -2.86
N ARG A 80 10.12 6.81 -2.58
CA ARG A 80 10.36 5.68 -3.49
C ARG A 80 9.16 4.74 -3.65
N PHE A 81 8.23 4.77 -2.70
CA PHE A 81 7.01 3.97 -2.73
C PHE A 81 5.88 4.76 -3.41
N ASP A 82 5.82 6.08 -3.23
CA ASP A 82 4.85 6.96 -3.90
C ASP A 82 4.87 6.79 -5.42
N ASP A 83 6.06 6.62 -6.01
CA ASP A 83 6.24 6.38 -7.45
C ASP A 83 5.55 5.09 -7.94
N LYS A 84 5.23 4.14 -7.05
CA LYS A 84 4.47 2.91 -7.33
C LYS A 84 3.02 2.98 -6.86
N ILE A 85 2.79 3.59 -5.69
CA ILE A 85 1.48 3.68 -5.06
C ILE A 85 0.58 4.59 -5.88
N ASN A 86 1.03 5.80 -6.21
CA ASN A 86 0.19 6.80 -6.87
C ASN A 86 -0.36 6.32 -8.23
N PRO A 87 0.45 5.75 -9.14
CA PRO A 87 -0.09 5.23 -10.41
C PRO A 87 -1.05 4.06 -10.21
N ALA A 88 -0.78 3.18 -9.23
CA ALA A 88 -1.66 2.05 -8.94
C ALA A 88 -3.02 2.54 -8.38
N THR A 89 -3.00 3.48 -7.43
CA THR A 89 -4.21 4.10 -6.89
C THR A 89 -5.01 4.77 -8.01
N ALA A 90 -4.38 5.61 -8.84
CA ALA A 90 -5.04 6.26 -9.97
C ALA A 90 -5.70 5.23 -10.91
N LYS A 91 -5.00 4.14 -11.23
CA LYS A 91 -5.52 3.04 -12.06
C LYS A 91 -6.76 2.37 -11.45
N TYR A 92 -6.79 2.19 -10.13
CA TYR A 92 -7.97 1.64 -9.44
C TYR A 92 -9.15 2.62 -9.47
N GLU A 93 -8.90 3.91 -9.22
CA GLU A 93 -9.91 4.95 -9.22
C GLU A 93 -10.56 5.11 -10.61
N ASP A 94 -9.75 5.12 -11.67
CA ASP A 94 -10.24 5.13 -13.05
C ASP A 94 -11.09 3.90 -13.35
N PHE A 95 -10.63 2.72 -12.96
CA PHE A 95 -11.37 1.48 -13.12
C PHE A 95 -12.71 1.50 -12.37
N ARG A 96 -12.73 1.99 -11.12
CA ARG A 96 -13.95 2.17 -10.33
C ARG A 96 -14.95 3.07 -11.04
N ASN A 97 -14.48 4.20 -11.55
CA ASN A 97 -15.34 5.16 -12.24
C ASN A 97 -15.99 4.52 -13.47
N ILE A 98 -15.21 3.80 -14.30
CA ILE A 98 -15.74 3.08 -15.47
C ILE A 98 -16.76 2.01 -15.06
N VAL A 99 -16.51 1.25 -13.99
CA VAL A 99 -17.46 0.25 -13.48
C VAL A 99 -18.80 0.89 -13.10
N PHE A 100 -18.77 2.01 -12.35
CA PHE A 100 -19.99 2.68 -11.94
C PHE A 100 -20.72 3.37 -13.09
N GLU A 101 -20.01 3.99 -14.01
CA GLU A 101 -20.59 4.53 -15.24
C GLU A 101 -21.32 3.44 -16.04
N LYS A 102 -20.70 2.26 -16.18
CA LYS A 102 -21.32 1.14 -16.89
C LYS A 102 -22.54 0.58 -16.17
N LYS A 103 -22.50 0.50 -14.84
CA LYS A 103 -23.65 0.09 -14.04
C LYS A 103 -24.84 1.05 -14.22
N LEU A 104 -24.59 2.36 -14.17
CA LEU A 104 -25.62 3.39 -14.40
C LEU A 104 -26.20 3.31 -15.83
N GLN A 105 -25.37 3.04 -16.84
CA GLN A 105 -25.84 2.84 -18.22
C GLN A 105 -26.75 1.60 -18.32
N GLN A 106 -26.40 0.50 -17.67
CA GLN A 106 -27.22 -0.72 -17.66
C GLN A 106 -28.58 -0.48 -17.02
N GLU A 107 -28.62 0.20 -15.86
CA GLU A 107 -29.86 0.52 -15.16
C GLU A 107 -30.79 1.41 -16.00
N LYS A 108 -30.23 2.44 -16.66
CA LYS A 108 -30.99 3.30 -17.59
C LYS A 108 -31.59 2.52 -18.75
N ASN A 109 -30.81 1.62 -19.36
CA ASN A 109 -31.27 0.84 -20.49
C ASN A 109 -32.39 -0.14 -20.09
N LEU A 110 -32.34 -0.69 -18.87
CA LEU A 110 -33.43 -1.53 -18.33
C LEU A 110 -34.70 -0.73 -18.04
N SER A 111 -34.60 0.54 -17.61
CA SER A 111 -35.77 1.39 -17.33
C SER A 111 -36.51 1.90 -18.56
N LEU A 112 -35.93 1.75 -19.76
CA LEU A 112 -36.48 2.20 -21.04
C LEU A 112 -37.09 1.05 -21.86
N GLN A 113 -37.02 -0.18 -21.34
CA GLN A 113 -37.62 -1.39 -21.91
C GLN A 113 -38.90 -1.76 -21.15
#